data_AF-A0A4W5R4P1-F1
#
_entry.id   AF-A0A4W5R4P1-F1
#
_cell.length_a   1.000
_cell.length_b   1.000
_cell.length_c   1.000
_cell.angle_alpha   90.00
_cell.angle_beta   90.00
_cell.angle_gamma   90.00
#
_symmetry.space_group_name_H-M   'P 1'
#
loop_
_entity.id
_entity.type
_entity.pdbx_description
1 polymer ?
#
loop_
_entity_poly.entity_id
_entity_poly.type
_entity_poly.pdbx_seq_one_letter_code
_entity_poly.pdbx_strand_id
1 'polypeptide(L)'
;MVPAVWMPLVFYLSWYCYTTLALETTRLFASTDYSILVHKYSFPLIFIMGMVMWTFIEYCIHRFVFHMRPPAHYYYLITIHFLLHGQHHKSPYDGSRLVFPPGLASVVVGSFYLLLTKAFPETLGVSLFVGGLFGYVVYDMIHYYLHYGSPQRNTYLYSLKAYHVKHHFEHQRAGFGISTTLWDHPFNTVIPEQTF
;
A
#
# COMPACT_ATOMS: atom_id res chain seq x y z
N MET A 1 -14.32 -8.47 -1.20
CA MET A 1 -14.77 -7.17 -1.74
C MET A 1 -13.65 -6.42 -2.44
N VAL A 2 -12.51 -6.15 -1.77
CA VAL A 2 -11.40 -5.35 -2.34
C VAL A 2 -10.92 -5.83 -3.72
N PRO A 3 -10.59 -7.13 -3.96
CA PRO A 3 -10.19 -7.56 -5.30
C PRO A 3 -11.28 -7.35 -6.36
N ALA A 4 -12.54 -7.57 -6.01
CA ALA A 4 -13.66 -7.42 -6.95
C ALA A 4 -13.86 -5.97 -7.40
N VAL A 5 -13.52 -4.99 -6.55
CA VAL A 5 -13.61 -3.57 -6.89
C VAL A 5 -12.39 -3.11 -7.70
N TRP A 6 -11.18 -3.46 -7.26
CA TRP A 6 -9.97 -2.84 -7.77
C TRP A 6 -9.28 -3.63 -8.89
N MET A 7 -9.39 -4.96 -8.92
CA MET A 7 -8.74 -5.76 -9.97
C MET A 7 -9.25 -5.46 -11.39
N PRO A 8 -10.56 -5.22 -11.64
CA PRO A 8 -11.01 -4.78 -12.96
C PRO A 8 -10.32 -3.49 -13.42
N LEU A 9 -10.13 -2.54 -12.51
CA LEU A 9 -9.42 -1.29 -12.78
C LEU A 9 -7.92 -1.55 -13.05
N VAL A 10 -7.29 -2.43 -12.26
CA VAL A 10 -5.89 -2.84 -12.48
C VAL A 10 -5.70 -3.44 -13.87
N PHE A 11 -6.56 -4.37 -14.29
CA PHE A 11 -6.46 -4.99 -15.62
C PHE A 11 -6.70 -3.99 -16.74
N TYR A 12 -7.75 -3.17 -16.63
CA TYR A 12 -8.08 -2.14 -17.62
C TYR A 12 -6.94 -1.13 -17.78
N LEU A 13 -6.43 -0.57 -16.67
CA LEU A 13 -5.36 0.42 -16.72
C LEU A 13 -4.03 -0.18 -17.16
N SER A 14 -3.75 -1.43 -16.82
CA SER A 14 -2.54 -2.11 -17.29
C SER A 14 -2.56 -2.30 -18.81
N TRP A 15 -3.71 -2.73 -19.36
CA TRP A 15 -3.92 -2.81 -20.81
C TRP A 15 -3.80 -1.44 -21.48
N TYR A 16 -4.46 -0.42 -20.92
CA TYR A 16 -4.39 0.95 -21.40
C TYR A 16 -2.94 1.45 -21.43
N CYS A 17 -2.19 1.32 -20.34
CA CYS A 17 -0.79 1.75 -20.28
C CYS A 17 0.08 1.02 -21.30
N TYR A 18 -0.04 -0.30 -21.41
CA TYR A 18 0.75 -1.08 -22.37
C TYR A 18 0.46 -0.68 -23.81
N THR A 19 -0.81 -0.49 -24.17
CA THR A 19 -1.21 -0.08 -25.53
C THR A 19 -0.82 1.36 -25.84
N THR A 20 -0.95 2.30 -24.89
CA THR A 20 -0.49 3.68 -25.08
C THR A 20 1.02 3.79 -25.20
N LEU A 21 1.80 3.05 -24.38
CA LEU A 21 3.26 3.00 -24.52
C LEU A 21 3.69 2.38 -25.86
N ALA A 22 2.87 1.49 -26.45
CA ALA A 22 3.14 0.91 -27.76
C ALA A 22 2.97 1.91 -28.92
N LEU A 23 2.34 3.07 -28.69
CA LEU A 23 2.26 4.16 -29.66
C LEU A 23 3.55 5.01 -29.70
N GLU A 24 4.52 4.75 -28.80
CA GLU A 24 5.83 5.42 -28.77
C GLU A 24 5.77 6.97 -28.65
N THR A 25 4.69 7.48 -28.05
CA THR A 25 4.49 8.92 -27.81
C THR A 25 4.96 9.39 -26.43
N THR A 26 5.14 8.46 -25.48
CA THR A 26 5.51 8.80 -24.10
C THR A 26 7.00 9.03 -23.97
N ARG A 27 7.39 10.26 -23.60
CA ARG A 27 8.80 10.65 -23.44
C ARG A 27 9.06 11.21 -22.05
N LEU A 28 10.18 10.81 -21.47
CA LEU A 28 10.77 11.41 -20.27
C LEU A 28 11.78 12.47 -20.70
N PHE A 29 11.61 13.69 -20.23
CA PHE A 29 12.51 14.80 -20.55
C PHE A 29 13.54 14.93 -19.43
N ALA A 30 14.82 14.72 -19.73
CA ALA A 30 15.91 14.98 -18.78
C ALA A 30 16.41 16.43 -18.88
N SER A 31 16.31 17.03 -20.06
CA SER A 31 16.54 18.45 -20.35
C SER A 31 15.63 18.89 -21.50
N THR A 32 15.71 20.17 -21.90
CA THR A 32 15.01 20.69 -23.09
C THR A 32 15.36 19.94 -24.37
N ASP A 33 16.59 19.46 -24.47
CA ASP A 33 17.13 18.87 -25.70
C ASP A 33 17.22 17.34 -25.65
N TYR A 34 17.08 16.76 -24.46
CA TYR A 34 17.24 15.32 -24.26
C TYR A 34 15.97 14.68 -23.70
N SER A 35 15.39 13.79 -24.51
CA SER A 35 14.25 12.97 -24.10
C SER A 35 14.53 11.48 -24.32
N ILE A 36 14.06 10.67 -23.38
CA ILE A 36 14.12 9.21 -23.42
C ILE A 36 12.72 8.70 -23.74
N LEU A 37 12.61 7.86 -24.77
CA LEU A 37 11.37 7.16 -25.08
C LEU A 37 11.07 6.12 -23.99
N VAL A 38 9.86 6.16 -23.43
CA VAL A 38 9.38 5.10 -22.53
C VAL A 38 8.72 4.02 -23.38
N HIS A 39 9.45 2.95 -23.65
CA HIS A 39 8.97 1.87 -24.50
C HIS A 39 7.98 0.96 -23.75
N LYS A 40 7.04 0.32 -24.45
CA LYS A 40 6.05 -0.61 -23.84
C LYS A 40 6.68 -1.74 -23.01
N TYR A 41 7.88 -2.17 -23.36
CA TYR A 41 8.63 -3.21 -22.61
C TYR A 41 9.13 -2.73 -21.25
N SER A 42 9.13 -1.42 -20.99
CA SER A 42 9.41 -0.86 -19.67
C SER A 42 8.21 -0.98 -18.72
N PHE A 43 7.00 -1.26 -19.22
CA PHE A 43 5.78 -1.32 -18.41
C PHE A 43 5.89 -2.27 -17.20
N PRO A 44 6.35 -3.54 -17.32
CA PRO A 44 6.45 -4.43 -16.16
C PRO A 44 7.38 -3.89 -15.07
N LEU A 45 8.48 -3.24 -15.45
CA LEU A 45 9.42 -2.63 -14.50
C LEU A 45 8.77 -1.44 -13.78
N ILE A 46 8.07 -0.57 -14.51
CA ILE A 46 7.36 0.58 -13.94
C ILE A 46 6.24 0.10 -13.01
N PHE A 47 5.54 -0.96 -13.38
CA PHE A 47 4.50 -1.58 -12.56
C PHE A 47 5.09 -2.10 -11.24
N ILE A 48 6.20 -2.84 -11.29
CA ILE A 48 6.91 -3.32 -10.09
C ILE A 48 7.39 -2.14 -9.24
N MET A 49 7.91 -1.07 -9.86
CA MET A 49 8.27 0.15 -9.13
C MET A 49 7.07 0.76 -8.41
N GLY A 50 5.90 0.77 -9.04
CA GLY A 50 4.63 1.14 -8.41
C GLY A 50 4.30 0.28 -7.19
N MET A 51 4.46 -1.04 -7.28
CA MET A 51 4.25 -1.95 -6.14
C MET A 51 5.24 -1.70 -5.01
N VAL A 52 6.52 -1.48 -5.32
CA VAL A 52 7.55 -1.17 -4.31
C VAL A 52 7.25 0.16 -3.63
N MET A 53 6.88 1.18 -4.41
CA MET A 53 6.43 2.48 -3.88
C MET A 53 5.23 2.32 -2.95
N TRP A 54 4.27 1.44 -3.28
CA TRP A 54 3.16 1.15 -2.38
C TRP A 54 3.63 0.63 -1.02
N THR A 55 4.63 -0.27 -0.95
CA THR A 55 5.11 -0.77 0.35
C THR A 55 5.63 0.35 1.27
N PHE A 56 6.18 1.42 0.70
CA PHE A 56 6.60 2.58 1.47
C PHE A 56 5.40 3.43 1.92
N ILE A 57 4.41 3.61 1.04
CA ILE A 57 3.16 4.32 1.35
C ILE A 57 2.39 3.58 2.44
N GLU A 58 2.28 2.26 2.35
CA GLU A 58 1.74 1.38 3.39
C GLU A 58 2.37 1.69 4.75
N TYR A 59 3.72 1.67 4.81
CA TYR A 59 4.46 1.97 6.03
C TYR A 59 4.11 3.37 6.58
N CYS A 60 4.11 4.39 5.71
CA CYS A 60 3.80 5.76 6.11
C CYS A 60 2.37 5.94 6.59
N ILE A 61 1.39 5.39 5.88
CA ILE A 61 -0.03 5.44 6.28
C ILE A 61 -0.19 4.71 7.61
N HIS A 62 0.36 3.51 7.74
CA HIS A 62 0.21 2.72 8.96
C HIS A 62 0.84 3.45 10.16
N ARG A 63 2.06 3.97 10.02
CA ARG A 63 2.75 4.66 11.11
C ARG A 63 2.16 6.01 11.48
N PHE A 64 1.93 6.88 10.49
CA PHE A 64 1.63 8.29 10.75
C PHE A 64 0.14 8.62 10.72
N VAL A 65 -0.66 7.86 9.97
CA VAL A 65 -2.10 8.09 9.86
C VAL A 65 -2.85 7.12 10.78
N PHE A 66 -2.63 5.83 10.65
CA PHE A 66 -3.36 4.81 11.40
C PHE A 66 -2.97 4.75 12.87
N HIS A 67 -1.71 5.06 13.21
CA HIS A 67 -1.22 5.20 14.59
C HIS A 67 -1.05 6.65 15.06
N MET A 68 -1.79 7.59 14.44
CA MET A 68 -1.81 8.97 14.92
C MET A 68 -2.35 9.06 16.36
N ARG A 69 -1.90 10.07 17.11
CA ARG A 69 -2.38 10.35 18.48
C ARG A 69 -3.25 11.60 18.49
N PRO A 70 -4.56 11.48 18.28
CA PRO A 70 -5.44 12.63 18.29
C PRO A 70 -5.49 13.28 19.68
N PRO A 71 -5.52 14.62 19.80
CA PRO A 71 -5.69 15.27 21.10
C PRO A 71 -7.04 14.92 21.72
N ALA A 72 -7.07 14.69 23.04
CA ALA A 72 -8.26 14.20 23.75
C ALA A 72 -9.51 15.08 23.63
N HIS A 73 -9.37 16.35 23.27
CA HIS A 73 -10.47 17.31 23.11
C HIS A 73 -11.04 17.36 21.67
N TYR A 74 -10.38 16.75 20.67
CA TYR A 74 -10.84 16.77 19.28
C TYR A 74 -11.65 15.53 18.93
N TYR A 75 -12.95 15.55 19.28
CA TYR A 75 -13.89 14.45 19.05
C TYR A 75 -13.84 13.89 17.61
N TYR A 76 -13.98 14.74 16.59
CA TYR A 76 -14.03 14.31 15.20
C TYR A 76 -12.75 13.61 14.74
N LEU A 77 -11.58 14.08 15.19
CA LEU A 77 -10.30 13.46 14.83
C LEU A 77 -10.15 12.09 15.50
N ILE A 78 -10.61 11.95 16.75
CA ILE A 78 -10.67 10.66 17.45
C ILE A 78 -11.59 9.70 16.69
N THR A 79 -12.76 10.16 16.25
CA THR A 79 -13.69 9.35 15.45
C THR A 79 -13.05 8.90 14.14
N ILE A 80 -12.42 9.81 13.39
CA ILE A 80 -11.73 9.47 12.13
C ILE A 80 -10.63 8.44 12.39
N HIS A 81 -9.76 8.65 13.37
CA HIS A 81 -8.73 7.68 13.75
C HIS A 81 -9.32 6.31 14.12
N PHE A 82 -10.40 6.29 14.90
CA PHE A 82 -11.08 5.05 15.26
C PHE A 82 -11.63 4.32 14.02
N LEU A 83 -12.25 5.05 13.08
CA LEU A 83 -12.77 4.48 11.84
C LEU A 83 -11.67 4.00 10.90
N LEU A 84 -10.54 4.70 10.82
CA LEU A 84 -9.43 4.34 9.95
C LEU A 84 -8.70 3.09 10.41
N HIS A 85 -8.44 2.96 11.72
CA HIS A 85 -7.63 1.85 12.23
C HIS A 85 -7.89 1.46 13.69
N GLY A 86 -8.32 2.40 14.54
CA GLY A 86 -8.52 2.11 15.98
C GLY A 86 -9.53 0.99 16.24
N GLN A 87 -10.58 0.88 15.42
CA GLN A 87 -11.56 -0.22 15.51
C GLN A 87 -10.93 -1.59 15.26
N HIS A 88 -9.98 -1.66 14.33
CA HIS A 88 -9.28 -2.88 13.98
C HIS A 88 -8.35 -3.32 15.12
N HIS A 89 -7.58 -2.41 15.72
CA HIS A 89 -6.82 -2.72 16.93
C HIS A 89 -7.68 -3.12 18.13
N LYS A 90 -8.88 -2.53 18.26
CA LYS A 90 -9.79 -2.85 19.36
C LYS A 90 -10.46 -4.21 19.19
N SER A 91 -10.70 -4.64 17.95
CA SER A 91 -11.36 -5.90 17.62
C SER A 91 -10.70 -6.58 16.40
N PRO A 92 -9.47 -7.12 16.56
CA PRO A 92 -8.63 -7.56 15.45
C PRO A 92 -9.15 -8.81 14.71
N TYR A 93 -10.15 -9.50 15.27
CA TYR A 93 -10.76 -10.69 14.67
C TYR A 93 -12.17 -10.44 14.13
N ASP A 94 -12.66 -9.19 14.13
CA ASP A 94 -13.91 -8.84 13.44
C ASP A 94 -13.69 -8.73 11.92
N GLY A 95 -14.16 -9.75 11.18
CA GLY A 95 -13.95 -9.86 9.72
C GLY A 95 -14.61 -8.76 8.91
N SER A 96 -15.58 -8.03 9.49
CA SER A 96 -16.27 -6.92 8.84
C SER A 96 -15.50 -5.58 8.92
N ARG A 97 -14.45 -5.51 9.75
CA ARG A 97 -13.74 -4.25 10.10
C ARG A 97 -12.24 -4.27 9.82
N LEU A 98 -11.78 -5.26 9.07
CA LEU A 98 -10.36 -5.45 8.80
C LEU A 98 -9.91 -4.74 7.51
N VAL A 99 -10.59 -5.03 6.40
CA VAL A 99 -10.23 -4.46 5.09
C VAL A 99 -10.72 -3.04 4.97
N PHE A 100 -9.93 -2.19 4.29
CA PHE A 100 -10.30 -0.79 4.16
C PHE A 100 -11.52 -0.64 3.22
N PRO A 101 -12.61 0.04 3.64
CA PRO A 101 -13.80 0.18 2.81
C PRO A 101 -13.49 0.86 1.47
N PRO A 102 -13.88 0.30 0.31
CA PRO A 102 -13.51 0.86 -0.99
C PRO A 102 -13.94 2.31 -1.20
N GLY A 103 -15.06 2.73 -0.61
CA GLY A 103 -15.52 4.12 -0.67
C GLY A 103 -14.61 5.11 0.06
N LEU A 104 -13.95 4.71 1.15
CA LEU A 104 -12.93 5.53 1.82
C LEU A 104 -11.59 5.40 1.10
N ALA A 105 -11.26 4.20 0.62
CA ALA A 105 -10.04 3.92 -0.13
C ALA A 105 -9.97 4.79 -1.41
N SER A 106 -11.10 5.03 -2.07
CA SER A 106 -11.17 5.77 -3.33
C SER A 106 -10.66 7.21 -3.22
N VAL A 107 -10.79 7.86 -2.05
CA VAL A 107 -10.23 9.19 -1.81
C VAL A 107 -8.70 9.13 -1.88
N VAL A 108 -8.09 8.19 -1.15
CA VAL A 108 -6.63 8.01 -1.12
C VAL A 108 -6.12 7.57 -2.50
N VAL A 109 -6.79 6.60 -3.12
CA VAL A 109 -6.46 6.10 -4.47
C VAL A 109 -6.56 7.23 -5.51
N GLY A 110 -7.62 8.05 -5.47
CA GLY A 110 -7.82 9.18 -6.38
C GLY A 110 -6.78 10.28 -6.17
N SER A 111 -6.46 10.63 -4.92
CA SER A 111 -5.37 11.57 -4.61
C SER A 111 -4.03 11.08 -5.16
N PHE A 112 -3.75 9.78 -5.04
CA PHE A 112 -2.52 9.19 -5.55
C PHE A 112 -2.45 9.18 -7.09
N TYR A 113 -3.56 8.86 -7.75
CA TYR A 113 -3.69 8.97 -9.22
C TYR A 113 -3.38 10.38 -9.70
N LEU A 114 -3.99 11.40 -9.08
CA LEU A 114 -3.78 12.80 -9.44
C LEU A 114 -2.34 13.23 -9.19
N LEU A 115 -1.75 12.84 -8.06
CA LEU A 115 -0.38 13.18 -7.73
C LEU A 115 0.60 12.63 -8.78
N LEU A 116 0.47 11.35 -9.14
CA LEU A 116 1.37 10.71 -10.09
C LEU A 116 1.20 11.23 -11.53
N THR A 117 -0.04 11.45 -11.98
CA THR A 117 -0.32 11.97 -13.33
C THR A 117 0.03 13.45 -13.50
N LYS A 118 0.19 14.19 -12.41
CA LYS A 118 0.72 15.57 -12.42
C LYS A 118 2.24 15.63 -12.26
N ALA A 119 2.84 14.68 -11.56
CA ALA A 119 4.29 14.63 -11.35
C ALA A 119 5.06 14.06 -12.55
N PHE A 120 4.43 13.18 -13.34
CA PHE A 120 5.06 12.48 -14.46
C PHE A 120 4.26 12.65 -15.76
N PRO A 121 4.86 12.38 -16.93
CA PRO A 121 4.09 12.20 -18.16
C PRO A 121 2.93 11.23 -17.94
N GLU A 122 1.76 11.56 -18.46
CA GLU A 122 0.49 10.92 -18.08
C GLU A 122 0.57 9.40 -18.07
N THR A 123 0.98 8.76 -19.18
CA THR A 123 1.06 7.30 -19.28
C THR A 123 2.06 6.68 -18.29
N LEU A 124 3.17 7.37 -18.00
CA LEU A 124 4.13 6.92 -16.97
C LEU A 124 3.51 7.02 -15.57
N GLY A 125 2.84 8.13 -15.27
CA GLY A 125 2.13 8.35 -14.01
C GLY A 125 1.05 7.29 -13.78
N VAL A 126 0.23 7.00 -14.80
CA VAL A 126 -0.79 5.94 -14.74
C VAL A 126 -0.15 4.55 -14.60
N SER A 127 0.99 4.29 -15.25
CA SER A 127 1.73 3.02 -15.13
C SER A 127 2.27 2.79 -13.71
N LEU A 128 2.81 3.83 -13.07
CA LEU A 128 3.23 3.77 -11.65
C LEU A 128 2.01 3.59 -10.74
N PHE A 129 0.93 4.33 -11.02
CA PHE A 129 -0.30 4.26 -10.25
C PHE A 129 -0.90 2.86 -10.26
N VAL A 130 -1.02 2.21 -11.43
CA VAL A 130 -1.65 0.89 -11.52
C VAL A 130 -0.82 -0.19 -10.80
N GLY A 131 0.50 -0.09 -10.84
CA GLY A 131 1.39 -0.93 -10.02
C GLY A 131 1.18 -0.70 -8.52
N GLY A 132 1.05 0.55 -8.10
CA GLY A 132 0.75 0.90 -6.70
C GLY A 132 -0.63 0.43 -6.25
N LEU A 133 -1.66 0.57 -7.09
CA LEU A 133 -3.02 0.09 -6.82
C LEU A 133 -3.04 -1.44 -6.66
N PHE A 134 -2.31 -2.17 -7.51
CA PHE A 134 -2.16 -3.60 -7.34
C PHE A 134 -1.40 -3.94 -6.05
N GLY A 135 -0.34 -3.19 -5.72
CA GLY A 135 0.34 -3.27 -4.43
C GLY A 135 -0.61 -3.14 -3.24
N TYR A 136 -1.53 -2.18 -3.28
CA TYR A 136 -2.59 -1.99 -2.29
C TYR A 136 -3.51 -3.22 -2.15
N VAL A 137 -3.97 -3.78 -3.28
CA VAL A 137 -4.81 -4.98 -3.25
C VAL A 137 -4.03 -6.14 -2.61
N VAL A 138 -2.77 -6.35 -2.99
CA VAL A 138 -1.91 -7.39 -2.41
C VAL A 138 -1.71 -7.18 -0.92
N TYR A 139 -1.40 -5.96 -0.48
CA TYR A 139 -1.28 -5.59 0.93
C TYR A 139 -2.53 -5.98 1.72
N ASP A 140 -3.72 -5.59 1.24
CA ASP A 140 -4.96 -5.81 1.98
C ASP A 140 -5.31 -7.31 2.06
N MET A 141 -4.96 -8.08 1.02
CA MET A 141 -5.12 -9.54 1.03
C MET A 141 -4.09 -10.23 1.93
N ILE A 142 -2.84 -9.78 1.96
CA ILE A 142 -1.84 -10.25 2.92
C ILE A 142 -2.35 -9.98 4.32
N HIS A 143 -2.76 -8.73 4.62
CA HIS A 143 -3.26 -8.33 5.92
C HIS A 143 -4.42 -9.23 6.39
N TYR A 144 -5.42 -9.44 5.53
CA TYR A 144 -6.51 -10.37 5.81
C TYR A 144 -6.02 -11.79 6.10
N TYR A 145 -5.08 -12.30 5.30
CA TYR A 145 -4.51 -13.62 5.49
C TYR A 145 -3.67 -13.74 6.77
N LEU A 146 -2.99 -12.68 7.21
CA LEU A 146 -2.26 -12.68 8.49
C LEU A 146 -3.23 -12.85 9.68
N HIS A 147 -4.42 -12.26 9.62
CA HIS A 147 -5.43 -12.42 10.69
C HIS A 147 -6.15 -13.77 10.64
N TYR A 148 -6.63 -14.19 9.47
CA TYR A 148 -7.56 -15.32 9.35
C TYR A 148 -6.93 -16.59 8.78
N GLY A 149 -5.82 -16.48 8.06
CA GLY A 149 -5.11 -17.60 7.46
C GLY A 149 -4.29 -18.38 8.48
N SER A 150 -3.81 -19.55 8.05
CA SER A 150 -2.84 -20.36 8.81
C SER A 150 -1.60 -20.59 7.93
N PRO A 151 -0.67 -19.62 7.86
CA PRO A 151 0.57 -19.80 7.12
C PRO A 151 1.36 -20.99 7.67
N GLN A 152 1.99 -21.77 6.78
CA GLN A 152 2.82 -22.89 7.19
C GLN A 152 4.04 -22.41 7.98
N ARG A 153 4.43 -23.15 9.02
CA ARG A 153 5.62 -22.82 9.82
C ARG A 153 6.86 -22.68 8.92
N ASN A 154 7.79 -21.84 9.33
CA ASN A 154 9.05 -21.55 8.60
C ASN A 154 8.87 -20.90 7.23
N THR A 155 7.68 -20.35 6.93
CA THR A 155 7.47 -19.51 5.74
C THR A 155 7.57 -18.04 6.10
N TYR A 156 7.86 -17.20 5.11
CA TYR A 156 7.87 -15.75 5.27
C TYR A 156 6.53 -15.20 5.79
N LEU A 157 5.40 -15.71 5.30
CA LEU A 157 4.07 -15.31 5.76
C LEU A 157 3.79 -15.72 7.21
N TYR A 158 4.38 -16.82 7.69
CA TYR A 158 4.30 -17.20 9.10
C TYR A 158 5.05 -16.20 9.99
N SER A 159 6.26 -15.81 9.59
CA SER A 159 7.04 -14.79 10.29
C SER A 159 6.31 -13.44 10.28
N LEU A 160 5.75 -13.02 9.14
CA LEU A 160 4.92 -11.82 9.06
C LEU A 160 3.68 -11.89 9.94
N LYS A 161 3.00 -13.04 9.99
CA LYS A 161 1.85 -13.23 10.89
C LYS A 161 2.26 -13.05 12.35
N ALA A 162 3.34 -13.69 12.78
CA ALA A 162 3.84 -13.55 14.14
C ALA A 162 4.24 -12.09 14.45
N TYR A 163 4.90 -11.43 13.51
CA TYR A 163 5.31 -10.03 13.62
C TYR A 163 4.11 -9.09 13.75
N HIS A 164 3.08 -9.26 12.90
CA HIS A 164 1.86 -8.45 12.93
C HIS A 164 1.00 -8.70 14.17
N VAL A 165 0.92 -9.95 14.64
CA VAL A 165 0.25 -10.27 15.93
C VAL A 165 0.96 -9.56 17.09
N LYS A 166 2.31 -9.56 17.12
CA LYS A 166 3.06 -8.80 18.12
C LYS A 166 2.79 -7.29 18.03
N HIS A 167 2.67 -6.73 16.83
CA HIS A 167 2.26 -5.34 16.65
C HIS A 167 0.92 -5.04 17.34
N HIS A 168 -0.09 -5.90 17.17
CA HIS A 168 -1.40 -5.72 17.80
C HIS A 168 -1.37 -5.78 19.33
N PHE A 169 -0.67 -6.76 19.90
CA PHE A 169 -0.83 -7.13 21.30
C PHE A 169 0.32 -6.73 22.22
N GLU A 170 1.53 -6.54 21.69
CA GLU A 170 2.74 -6.30 22.51
C GLU A 170 3.40 -4.95 22.15
N HIS A 171 3.48 -4.63 20.86
CA HIS A 171 4.34 -3.55 20.35
C HIS A 171 3.61 -2.62 19.37
N GLN A 172 2.52 -1.99 19.80
CA GLN A 172 1.71 -1.09 18.95
C GLN A 172 2.46 0.13 18.38
N ARG A 173 3.69 0.41 18.85
CA ARG A 173 4.54 1.52 18.37
C ARG A 173 5.69 1.07 17.46
N ALA A 174 5.72 -0.21 17.07
CA ALA A 174 6.71 -0.82 16.18
C ALA A 174 6.00 -1.83 15.25
N GLY A 175 6.65 -2.28 14.19
CA GLY A 175 6.08 -3.23 13.24
C GLY A 175 4.97 -2.64 12.38
N PHE A 176 5.27 -1.52 11.72
CA PHE A 176 4.31 -0.86 10.84
C PHE A 176 4.26 -1.49 9.44
N GLY A 177 5.26 -2.30 9.07
CA GLY A 177 5.23 -3.06 7.83
C GLY A 177 4.31 -4.29 7.93
N ILE A 178 3.32 -4.38 7.05
CA ILE A 178 2.37 -5.51 6.98
C ILE A 178 2.78 -6.48 5.85
N SER A 179 3.01 -5.95 4.64
CA SER A 179 3.46 -6.73 3.49
C SER A 179 4.95 -7.11 3.61
N THR A 180 5.73 -6.24 4.26
CA THR A 180 7.17 -6.42 4.46
C THR A 180 7.70 -5.59 5.62
N THR A 181 8.69 -6.12 6.33
CA THR A 181 9.40 -5.40 7.41
C THR A 181 10.47 -4.45 6.88
N LEU A 182 10.70 -4.39 5.56
CA LEU A 182 11.78 -3.63 4.93
C LEU A 182 11.91 -2.19 5.48
N TRP A 183 10.80 -1.48 5.59
CA TRP A 183 10.77 -0.08 6.02
C TRP A 183 10.87 0.08 7.54
N ASP A 184 10.60 -0.95 8.34
CA ASP A 184 10.82 -0.87 9.78
C ASP A 184 12.31 -0.73 10.15
N HIS A 185 13.21 -1.30 9.35
CA HIS A 185 14.66 -1.26 9.59
C HIS A 185 15.28 0.15 9.52
N PRO A 186 15.20 0.89 8.38
CA PRO A 186 15.84 2.20 8.27
C PRO A 186 15.24 3.25 9.23
N PHE A 187 14.02 3.03 9.72
CA PHE A 187 13.33 3.94 10.62
C PHE A 187 13.33 3.49 12.10
N ASN A 188 14.05 2.42 12.43
CA ASN A 188 14.16 1.88 13.79
C ASN A 188 12.80 1.59 14.44
N THR A 189 11.88 1.01 13.68
CA THR A 189 10.57 0.57 14.16
C THR A 189 10.41 -0.95 14.09
N VAL A 190 11.52 -1.71 14.01
CA VAL A 190 11.49 -3.17 14.04
C VAL A 190 11.03 -3.67 15.41
N ILE A 191 10.13 -4.65 15.43
CA ILE A 191 9.78 -5.34 16.69
C ILE A 191 10.98 -6.17 17.16
N PRO A 192 11.45 -6.00 18.41
CA PRO A 192 12.56 -6.80 18.93
C PRO A 192 12.28 -8.29 18.84
N GLU A 193 13.26 -9.07 18.38
CA GLU A 193 13.22 -10.51 18.58
C GLU A 193 13.29 -10.76 20.09
N GLN A 194 12.29 -11.47 20.62
CA GLN A 194 12.34 -11.91 22.00
C GLN A 194 13.43 -12.98 22.09
N THR A 195 14.56 -12.64 22.70
CA THR A 195 15.48 -13.62 23.25
C THR A 195 14.79 -14.26 24.44
N PHE A 196 14.27 -15.47 24.26
CA PHE A 196 13.90 -16.35 25.36
C PHE A 196 15.13 -17.07 25.89
#